data_AF-A0A8H7N557-F1
#
_entry.id   AF-A0A8H7N557-F1
#
_cell.length_a   1.000
_cell.length_b   1.000
_cell.length_c   1.000
_cell.angle_alpha   90.00
_cell.angle_beta   90.00
_cell.angle_gamma   90.00
#
_symmetry.space_group_name_H-M   'P 1'
#
loop_
_entity.id
_entity.type
_entity.pdbx_description
1 polymer ?
#
loop_
_entity_poly.entity_id
_entity_poly.type
_entity_poly.pdbx_seq_one_letter_code
_entity_poly.pdbx_strand_id
1 'polypeptide(L)'
;MPIIPARQAVAFEVKAGQTVKVVNTFGQQVVDFWAFNPADPNDFLSMVHCRTILLKVAIAKGDKLYSTRRQPILTLVEDTSPGVHDMIWSACDKERYRMQGFQGYHDNCTDNMHKALKDNFPNFSIADDWVPDPLNLFMNIPIDHQGNISIKAPVSQKGQYVTFKAEKNLIIVMSSCPQDLDPVNGGTPMDCEYQIVDGDAPSTTLVPQLTLPSHKVKIAFSVDFDAVSHWLGTGCHKDNNMADYSSGVFAGQVGVFRLLRLFKKHDIANKMTWFIPGHTAETFPDAAKAVVEAGAEVALHGYAHEGIYQMTEEQEREVLLKCIDVATKLTGKKTKGYRAPMYTIRETTVKLLREHGFLYNSSLMHHDSQPYFTPNDPPINHIDWSRPASSWLQPSTIASRGYPEGQHPWLSYLAVGIMKI
;
A
#
# COMPACT_ATOMS: atom_id res chain seq x y z
N MET A 1 34.48 -6.74 -22.22
CA MET A 1 33.81 -7.07 -20.94
C MET A 1 32.31 -7.14 -21.20
N PRO A 2 31.44 -7.59 -20.26
CA PRO A 2 30.00 -7.34 -20.39
C PRO A 2 29.72 -5.86 -20.69
N ILE A 3 28.72 -5.61 -21.53
CA ILE A 3 28.35 -4.26 -21.98
C ILE A 3 27.03 -3.81 -21.36
N ILE A 4 26.88 -2.50 -21.17
CA ILE A 4 25.63 -1.80 -20.95
C ILE A 4 25.31 -1.12 -22.29
N PRO A 5 24.47 -1.73 -23.15
CA PRO A 5 24.23 -1.20 -24.48
C PRO A 5 23.66 0.21 -24.43
N ALA A 6 24.02 1.06 -25.38
CA ALA A 6 23.50 2.39 -25.52
C ALA A 6 21.97 2.37 -25.49
N ARG A 7 21.37 3.30 -24.73
CA ARG A 7 19.92 3.46 -24.59
C ARG A 7 19.20 2.29 -23.90
N GLN A 8 19.92 1.34 -23.30
CA GLN A 8 19.36 0.18 -22.61
C GLN A 8 19.92 0.08 -21.18
N ALA A 9 19.36 -0.86 -20.41
CA ALA A 9 19.85 -1.20 -19.08
C ALA A 9 20.19 -2.68 -18.92
N VAL A 10 21.06 -2.95 -17.97
CA VAL A 10 21.37 -4.29 -17.47
C VAL A 10 21.01 -4.37 -16.00
N ALA A 11 20.62 -5.56 -15.54
CA ALA A 11 20.37 -5.85 -14.13
C ALA A 11 21.02 -7.18 -13.74
N PHE A 12 21.68 -7.24 -12.58
CA PHE A 12 22.37 -8.44 -12.10
C PHE A 12 22.56 -8.43 -10.58
N GLU A 13 22.80 -9.62 -10.01
CA GLU A 13 23.11 -9.76 -8.58
C GLU A 13 24.59 -9.51 -8.28
N VAL A 14 24.84 -8.91 -7.12
CA VAL A 14 26.18 -8.70 -6.57
C VAL A 14 26.15 -9.10 -5.10
N LYS A 15 27.08 -9.96 -4.68
CA LYS A 15 27.22 -10.43 -3.31
C LYS A 15 28.02 -9.44 -2.47
N ALA A 16 27.75 -9.42 -1.17
CA ALA A 16 28.56 -8.65 -0.22
C ALA A 16 30.06 -8.98 -0.37
N GLY A 17 30.89 -7.95 -0.42
CA GLY A 17 32.34 -8.05 -0.62
C GLY A 17 32.79 -8.04 -2.08
N GLN A 18 31.93 -8.36 -3.05
CA GLN A 18 32.24 -8.20 -4.47
C GLN A 18 32.35 -6.72 -4.84
N THR A 19 33.05 -6.44 -5.94
CA THR A 19 33.16 -5.10 -6.51
C THR A 19 32.52 -5.03 -7.88
N VAL A 20 31.99 -3.86 -8.21
CA VAL A 20 31.32 -3.56 -9.47
C VAL A 20 32.04 -2.36 -10.06
N LYS A 21 32.72 -2.60 -11.17
CA LYS A 21 33.46 -1.60 -11.94
C LYS A 21 32.63 -1.18 -13.14
N VAL A 22 32.41 0.11 -13.31
CA VAL A 22 31.69 0.71 -14.44
C VAL A 22 32.66 1.55 -15.24
N VAL A 23 32.91 1.17 -16.49
CA VAL A 23 33.89 1.77 -17.39
C VAL A 23 33.18 2.60 -18.43
N ASN A 24 33.52 3.88 -18.51
CA ASN A 24 33.07 4.78 -19.57
C ASN A 24 33.92 4.52 -20.83
N THR A 25 33.58 3.45 -21.55
CA THR A 25 34.39 2.90 -22.66
C THR A 25 34.72 3.92 -23.74
N PHE A 26 33.79 4.84 -24.03
CA PHE A 26 33.98 5.92 -25.02
C PHE A 26 34.14 7.32 -24.40
N GLY A 27 33.87 7.46 -23.10
CA GLY A 27 34.31 8.59 -22.28
C GLY A 27 33.22 9.58 -21.87
N GLN A 28 32.15 9.76 -22.65
CA GLN A 28 31.13 10.78 -22.36
C GLN A 28 29.73 10.21 -22.07
N GLN A 29 29.60 8.89 -21.85
CA GLN A 29 28.31 8.30 -21.52
C GLN A 29 27.94 8.52 -20.06
N VAL A 30 26.70 8.93 -19.78
CA VAL A 30 26.13 8.95 -18.43
C VAL A 30 25.43 7.63 -18.13
N VAL A 31 25.65 7.11 -16.92
CA VAL A 31 25.03 5.86 -16.48
C VAL A 31 24.18 6.12 -15.24
N ASP A 32 22.86 5.98 -15.36
CA ASP A 32 21.97 5.99 -14.21
C ASP A 32 22.15 4.65 -13.47
N PHE A 33 22.48 4.72 -12.19
CA PHE A 33 22.85 3.57 -11.36
C PHE A 33 21.90 3.43 -10.17
N TRP A 34 21.38 2.22 -9.98
CA TRP A 34 20.57 1.84 -8.82
C TRP A 34 21.11 0.56 -8.16
N ALA A 35 20.82 0.41 -6.87
CA ALA A 35 21.03 -0.84 -6.15
C ALA A 35 19.87 -1.11 -5.20
N PHE A 36 19.35 -2.33 -5.21
CA PHE A 36 18.23 -2.77 -4.40
C PHE A 36 18.61 -3.92 -3.50
N ASN A 37 18.02 -4.00 -2.31
CA ASN A 37 18.06 -5.20 -1.49
C ASN A 37 17.15 -6.27 -2.13
N PRO A 38 17.67 -7.46 -2.49
CA PRO A 38 16.88 -8.50 -3.14
C PRO A 38 15.72 -9.03 -2.27
N ALA A 39 15.77 -8.82 -0.95
CA ALA A 39 14.75 -9.29 -0.01
C ALA A 39 13.69 -8.23 0.36
N ASP A 40 13.92 -6.94 0.09
CA ASP A 40 12.96 -5.86 0.35
C ASP A 40 13.07 -4.80 -0.76
N PRO A 41 12.10 -4.71 -1.68
CA PRO A 41 12.13 -3.72 -2.76
C PRO A 41 12.03 -2.27 -2.27
N ASN A 42 11.67 -2.04 -1.00
CA ASN A 42 11.67 -0.71 -0.38
C ASN A 42 13.00 -0.33 0.28
N ASP A 43 13.97 -1.25 0.34
CA ASP A 43 15.33 -1.03 0.82
C ASP A 43 16.30 -0.91 -0.35
N PHE A 44 16.58 0.32 -0.80
CA PHE A 44 17.37 0.59 -2.00
C PHE A 44 18.29 1.79 -1.80
N LEU A 45 19.30 1.91 -2.66
CA LEU A 45 20.23 3.03 -2.75
C LEU A 45 19.47 4.35 -2.83
N SER A 46 19.66 5.23 -1.84
CA SER A 46 18.83 6.42 -1.72
C SER A 46 19.66 7.70 -1.69
N MET A 47 19.58 8.48 -2.76
CA MET A 47 20.32 9.72 -2.89
C MET A 47 19.94 10.74 -1.81
N VAL A 48 18.64 10.88 -1.48
CA VAL A 48 18.18 11.77 -0.39
C VAL A 48 18.83 11.41 0.95
N HIS A 49 18.98 10.12 1.27
CA HIS A 49 19.62 9.67 2.51
C HIS A 49 21.14 9.84 2.44
N CYS A 50 21.76 9.57 1.28
CA CYS A 50 23.19 9.82 1.07
C CYS A 50 23.53 11.30 1.31
N ARG A 51 22.76 12.24 0.75
CA ARG A 51 22.97 13.68 0.95
C ARG A 51 22.87 14.08 2.42
N THR A 52 21.89 13.56 3.16
CA THR A 52 21.74 13.83 4.60
C THR A 52 22.90 13.27 5.42
N ILE A 53 23.38 12.06 5.11
CA ILE A 53 24.40 11.38 5.93
C ILE A 53 25.81 11.88 5.61
N LEU A 54 26.11 12.07 4.33
CA LEU A 54 27.42 12.54 3.87
C LEU A 54 27.57 14.06 3.98
N LEU A 55 26.47 14.79 4.19
CA LEU A 55 26.41 16.26 4.22
C LEU A 55 27.00 16.92 2.95
N LYS A 56 26.80 16.28 1.80
CA LYS A 56 27.27 16.75 0.49
C LYS A 56 26.40 16.25 -0.66
N VAL A 57 26.56 16.90 -1.81
CA VAL A 57 25.80 16.64 -3.04
C VAL A 57 26.59 15.90 -4.13
N ALA A 58 27.87 15.62 -3.89
CA ALA A 58 28.73 14.85 -4.78
C ALA A 58 29.45 13.74 -4.00
N ILE A 59 29.64 12.58 -4.63
CA ILE A 59 30.38 11.46 -4.06
C ILE A 59 31.89 11.61 -4.33
N ALA A 60 32.70 11.01 -3.48
CA ALA A 60 34.15 10.94 -3.61
C ALA A 60 34.65 9.57 -3.16
N LYS A 61 35.85 9.19 -3.63
CA LYS A 61 36.52 7.96 -3.19
C LYS A 61 36.57 7.88 -1.67
N GLY A 62 36.17 6.72 -1.14
CA GLY A 62 36.08 6.42 0.29
C GLY A 62 34.66 6.61 0.87
N ASP A 63 33.75 7.26 0.16
CA ASP A 63 32.38 7.41 0.64
C ASP A 63 31.64 6.08 0.69
N LYS A 64 30.84 5.94 1.75
CA LYS A 64 29.79 4.94 1.82
C LYS A 64 28.49 5.54 1.28
N LEU A 65 27.77 4.76 0.48
CA LEU A 65 26.44 5.08 0.00
C LEU A 65 25.42 4.29 0.80
N TYR A 66 24.26 4.91 1.03
CA TYR A 66 23.29 4.50 2.01
C TYR A 66 21.95 4.16 1.38
N SER A 67 21.27 3.20 1.99
CA SER A 67 19.91 2.82 1.65
C SER A 67 18.85 3.73 2.28
N THR A 68 17.58 3.53 1.93
CA THR A 68 16.41 4.08 2.65
C THR A 68 16.38 3.72 4.13
N ARG A 69 17.09 2.67 4.56
CA ARG A 69 17.24 2.27 5.97
C ARG A 69 18.44 2.91 6.66
N ARG A 70 19.12 3.86 6.01
CA ARG A 70 20.33 4.55 6.51
C ARG A 70 21.49 3.60 6.82
N GLN A 71 21.50 2.43 6.20
CA GLN A 71 22.59 1.45 6.31
C GLN A 71 23.51 1.57 5.09
N PRO A 72 24.84 1.47 5.26
CA PRO A 72 25.77 1.36 4.14
C PRO A 72 25.41 0.17 3.26
N ILE A 73 25.40 0.37 1.94
CA ILE A 73 25.14 -0.69 0.95
C ILE A 73 26.23 -0.76 -0.13
N LEU A 74 26.89 0.35 -0.43
CA LEU A 74 28.01 0.43 -1.37
C LEU A 74 29.10 1.33 -0.78
N THR A 75 30.35 1.11 -1.17
CA THR A 75 31.47 2.03 -0.91
C THR A 75 32.15 2.35 -2.23
N LEU A 76 32.34 3.64 -2.56
CA LEU A 76 33.12 4.05 -3.73
C LEU A 76 34.60 3.83 -3.43
N VAL A 77 35.19 2.76 -3.96
CA VAL A 77 36.59 2.38 -3.66
C VAL A 77 37.58 2.98 -4.65
N GLU A 78 37.12 3.31 -5.86
CA GLU A 78 37.97 3.90 -6.88
C GLU A 78 37.15 4.74 -7.85
N ASP A 79 37.73 5.87 -8.27
CA ASP A 79 37.21 6.73 -9.33
C ASP A 79 38.42 7.33 -10.04
N THR A 80 38.57 7.02 -11.33
CA THR A 80 39.67 7.54 -12.16
C THR A 80 39.26 8.77 -12.97
N SER A 81 38.02 9.22 -12.84
CA SER A 81 37.50 10.43 -13.46
C SER A 81 37.84 11.67 -12.60
N PRO A 82 37.50 12.88 -13.06
CA PRO A 82 37.60 14.09 -12.24
C PRO A 82 36.66 14.14 -11.01
N GLY A 83 35.86 13.12 -10.73
CA GLY A 83 34.96 13.07 -9.57
C GLY A 83 33.60 13.74 -9.79
N VAL A 84 33.17 13.89 -11.05
CA VAL A 84 31.91 14.56 -11.40
C VAL A 84 30.82 13.53 -11.64
N HIS A 85 29.97 13.36 -10.63
CA HIS A 85 28.78 12.52 -10.63
C HIS A 85 27.63 13.30 -9.98
N ASP A 86 26.40 13.01 -10.38
CA ASP A 86 25.23 13.71 -9.85
C ASP A 86 24.38 12.79 -8.96
N MET A 87 23.85 13.37 -7.88
CA MET A 87 22.93 12.73 -6.93
C MET A 87 21.59 13.46 -6.83
N ILE A 88 21.28 14.43 -7.69
CA ILE A 88 20.13 15.33 -7.53
C ILE A 88 19.14 15.20 -8.68
N TRP A 89 19.65 15.01 -9.90
CA TRP A 89 18.83 14.96 -11.10
C TRP A 89 18.05 13.65 -11.17
N SER A 90 16.77 13.73 -11.51
CA SER A 90 15.94 12.54 -11.68
C SER A 90 16.36 11.75 -12.91
N ALA A 91 16.04 10.45 -12.93
CA ALA A 91 16.14 9.65 -14.14
C ALA A 91 15.31 10.29 -15.27
N CYS A 92 15.77 10.17 -16.51
CA CYS A 92 14.95 10.61 -17.65
C CYS A 92 13.74 9.69 -17.84
N ASP A 93 12.61 10.28 -18.22
CA ASP A 93 11.35 9.61 -18.47
C ASP A 93 10.65 10.18 -19.72
N LYS A 94 9.54 9.56 -20.12
CA LYS A 94 8.73 9.99 -21.26
C LYS A 94 8.29 11.47 -21.19
N GLU A 95 8.01 11.99 -20.00
CA GLU A 95 7.53 13.37 -19.84
C GLU A 95 8.69 14.35 -19.97
N ARG A 96 9.90 14.01 -19.52
CA ARG A 96 11.12 14.79 -19.75
C ARG A 96 11.37 15.02 -21.24
N TYR A 97 11.27 13.98 -22.07
CA TYR A 97 11.45 14.12 -23.52
C TYR A 97 10.35 14.96 -24.17
N ARG A 98 9.09 14.85 -23.70
CA ARG A 98 7.99 15.72 -24.16
C ARG A 98 8.23 17.17 -23.81
N MET A 99 8.73 17.47 -22.60
CA MET A 99 9.11 18.84 -22.20
C MET A 99 10.20 19.43 -23.10
N GLN A 100 11.07 18.59 -23.66
CA GLN A 100 12.10 18.98 -24.62
C GLN A 100 11.59 19.04 -26.07
N GLY A 101 10.28 18.82 -26.29
CA GLY A 101 9.63 18.93 -27.61
C GLY A 101 9.61 17.64 -28.44
N PHE A 102 10.15 16.52 -27.92
CA PHE A 102 10.14 15.25 -28.65
C PHE A 102 8.71 14.73 -28.85
N GLN A 103 8.42 14.24 -30.06
CA GLN A 103 7.10 13.69 -30.41
C GLN A 103 7.18 12.15 -30.48
N GLY A 104 6.29 11.48 -29.75
CA GLY A 104 6.22 10.02 -29.72
C GLY A 104 7.00 9.41 -28.55
N TYR A 105 7.41 8.16 -28.73
CA TYR A 105 8.18 7.40 -27.73
C TYR A 105 9.68 7.65 -27.91
N HIS A 106 10.37 7.88 -26.79
CA HIS A 106 11.81 7.93 -26.73
C HIS A 106 12.28 7.00 -25.61
N ASP A 107 13.34 6.21 -25.87
CA ASP A 107 13.97 5.39 -24.84
C ASP A 107 14.34 6.27 -23.64
N ASN A 108 14.17 5.75 -22.43
CA ASN A 108 14.40 6.52 -21.23
C ASN A 108 14.83 5.62 -20.07
N CYS A 109 15.57 6.20 -19.12
CA CYS A 109 16.19 5.46 -18.03
C CYS A 109 15.16 4.80 -17.10
N THR A 110 14.02 5.46 -16.87
CA THR A 110 12.91 4.91 -16.09
C THR A 110 12.40 3.60 -16.71
N ASP A 111 11.99 3.63 -17.98
CA ASP A 111 11.52 2.44 -18.69
C ASP A 111 12.60 1.35 -18.78
N ASN A 112 13.85 1.74 -19.02
CA ASN A 112 14.99 0.82 -19.09
C ASN A 112 15.19 0.07 -17.78
N MET A 113 15.15 0.77 -16.64
CA MET A 113 15.29 0.15 -15.33
C MET A 113 14.14 -0.81 -15.04
N HIS A 114 12.88 -0.41 -15.30
CA HIS A 114 11.73 -1.30 -15.10
C HIS A 114 11.81 -2.54 -15.97
N LYS A 115 12.18 -2.37 -17.25
CA LYS A 115 12.36 -3.49 -18.18
C LYS A 115 13.46 -4.43 -17.72
N ALA A 116 14.63 -3.91 -17.34
CA ALA A 116 15.75 -4.73 -16.89
C ALA A 116 15.43 -5.52 -15.61
N LEU A 117 14.74 -4.91 -14.64
CA LEU A 117 14.27 -5.61 -13.43
C LEU A 117 13.27 -6.70 -13.77
N LYS A 118 12.26 -6.40 -14.60
CA LYS A 118 11.22 -7.36 -14.98
C LYS A 118 11.79 -8.58 -15.73
N ASP A 119 12.72 -8.34 -16.66
CA ASP A 119 13.28 -9.40 -17.49
C ASP A 119 14.22 -10.34 -16.71
N ASN A 120 14.98 -9.80 -15.74
CA ASN A 120 16.01 -10.57 -15.01
C ASN A 120 15.56 -11.04 -13.62
N PHE A 121 14.59 -10.34 -13.01
CA PHE A 121 14.10 -10.60 -11.66
C PHE A 121 12.57 -10.56 -11.62
N PRO A 122 11.87 -11.49 -12.29
CA PRO A 122 10.40 -11.45 -12.42
C PRO A 122 9.63 -11.55 -11.10
N ASN A 123 10.28 -12.00 -10.03
CA ASN A 123 9.70 -12.07 -8.68
C ASN A 123 10.03 -10.83 -7.82
N PHE A 124 10.82 -9.90 -8.34
CA PHE A 124 11.17 -8.63 -7.69
C PHE A 124 10.33 -7.52 -8.32
N SER A 125 9.47 -6.90 -7.53
CA SER A 125 8.55 -5.86 -8.01
C SER A 125 8.77 -4.57 -7.25
N ILE A 126 8.92 -3.49 -8.01
CA ILE A 126 8.72 -2.09 -7.56
C ILE A 126 7.44 -1.56 -8.20
N ALA A 127 6.92 -0.42 -7.74
CA ALA A 127 5.70 0.16 -8.31
C ALA A 127 5.94 0.64 -9.76
N ASP A 128 5.05 0.28 -10.69
CA ASP A 128 5.24 0.45 -12.15
C ASP A 128 5.42 1.92 -12.61
N ASP A 129 4.86 2.89 -11.88
CA ASP A 129 4.93 4.32 -12.20
C ASP A 129 5.91 5.08 -11.27
N TRP A 130 6.89 4.38 -10.68
CA TRP A 130 7.80 4.97 -9.71
C TRP A 130 9.23 4.47 -9.87
N VAL A 131 10.16 5.43 -9.85
CA VAL A 131 11.60 5.18 -9.94
C VAL A 131 12.31 5.87 -8.76
N PRO A 132 13.25 5.19 -8.07
CA PRO A 132 14.13 5.88 -7.13
C PRO A 132 15.04 6.88 -7.86
N ASP A 133 15.44 7.97 -7.19
CA ASP A 133 16.49 8.86 -7.70
C ASP A 133 17.75 8.03 -8.01
N PRO A 134 18.25 8.03 -9.27
CA PRO A 134 19.49 7.34 -9.61
C PRO A 134 20.70 8.02 -8.99
N LEU A 135 21.79 7.28 -8.86
CA LEU A 135 23.13 7.87 -8.88
C LEU A 135 23.54 8.04 -10.35
N ASN A 136 23.66 9.28 -10.82
CA ASN A 136 23.99 9.57 -12.21
C ASN A 136 25.51 9.62 -12.40
N LEU A 137 26.11 8.48 -12.77
CA LEU A 137 27.55 8.38 -12.95
C LEU A 137 28.01 9.20 -14.16
N PHE A 138 29.09 9.96 -13.99
CA PHE A 138 29.72 10.84 -14.99
C PHE A 138 28.90 12.05 -15.42
N MET A 139 27.69 12.22 -14.87
CA MET A 139 26.79 13.31 -15.22
C MET A 139 27.28 14.64 -14.62
N ASN A 140 27.32 15.68 -15.44
CA ASN A 140 27.84 17.00 -15.07
C ASN A 140 26.71 18.02 -14.91
N ILE A 141 26.21 18.12 -13.68
CA ILE A 141 25.08 18.97 -13.29
C ILE A 141 25.52 19.90 -12.16
N PRO A 142 26.32 20.95 -12.46
CA PRO A 142 26.84 21.84 -11.42
C PRO A 142 25.73 22.75 -10.86
N ILE A 143 25.84 22.99 -9.56
CA ILE A 143 24.99 23.92 -8.79
C ILE A 143 25.78 25.19 -8.54
N ASP A 144 25.21 26.34 -8.86
CA ASP A 144 25.85 27.64 -8.57
C ASP A 144 25.55 28.13 -7.13
N HIS A 145 26.14 29.27 -6.77
CA HIS A 145 25.98 29.89 -5.45
C HIS A 145 24.55 30.37 -5.14
N GLN A 146 23.66 30.43 -6.14
CA GLN A 146 22.25 30.77 -5.98
C GLN A 146 21.35 29.52 -5.96
N GLY A 147 21.94 28.33 -6.13
CA GLY A 147 21.19 27.07 -6.20
C GLY A 147 20.67 26.75 -7.60
N ASN A 148 21.05 27.49 -8.65
CA ASN A 148 20.66 27.14 -10.01
C ASN A 148 21.47 25.96 -10.50
N ILE A 149 20.82 25.13 -11.32
CA ILE A 149 21.40 23.94 -11.91
C ILE A 149 21.57 24.15 -13.41
N SER A 150 22.68 23.68 -13.98
CA SER A 150 22.92 23.71 -15.43
C SER A 150 23.30 22.34 -15.96
N ILE A 151 22.93 22.06 -17.21
CA ILE A 151 23.27 20.81 -17.89
C ILE A 151 24.54 21.03 -18.71
N LYS A 152 25.60 20.27 -18.41
CA LYS A 152 26.88 20.33 -19.13
C LYS A 152 27.30 18.95 -19.63
N ALA A 153 28.20 18.95 -20.61
CA ALA A 153 28.81 17.71 -21.07
C ALA A 153 29.64 17.06 -19.95
N PRO A 154 29.68 15.71 -19.88
CA PRO A 154 30.56 14.98 -18.98
C PRO A 154 32.02 15.39 -19.16
N VAL A 155 32.76 15.38 -18.06
CA VAL A 155 34.21 15.65 -18.04
C VAL A 155 35.03 14.37 -18.01
N SER A 156 34.38 13.21 -17.98
CA SER A 156 35.03 11.91 -18.08
C SER A 156 35.67 11.73 -19.47
N GLN A 157 36.71 10.90 -19.51
CA GLN A 157 37.46 10.55 -20.70
C GLN A 157 37.38 9.06 -20.96
N LYS A 158 37.72 8.68 -22.20
CA LYS A 158 37.72 7.29 -22.67
C LYS A 158 38.43 6.36 -21.69
N GLY A 159 37.73 5.32 -21.25
CA GLY A 159 38.27 4.25 -20.39
C GLY A 159 38.37 4.61 -18.91
N GLN A 160 37.99 5.83 -18.50
CA GLN A 160 37.85 6.15 -17.08
C GLN A 160 36.70 5.37 -16.47
N TYR A 161 36.80 5.07 -15.17
CA TYR A 161 35.87 4.18 -14.49
C TYR A 161 35.66 4.57 -13.04
N VAL A 162 34.58 4.04 -12.48
CA VAL A 162 34.32 3.98 -11.04
C VAL A 162 34.20 2.54 -10.59
N THR A 163 34.58 2.26 -9.34
CA THR A 163 34.45 0.94 -8.73
C THR A 163 33.76 1.06 -7.39
N PHE A 164 32.67 0.32 -7.21
CA PHE A 164 31.96 0.22 -5.94
C PHE A 164 32.19 -1.15 -5.31
N LYS A 165 32.44 -1.20 -4.00
CA LYS A 165 32.38 -2.42 -3.20
C LYS A 165 30.96 -2.57 -2.64
N ALA A 166 30.37 -3.74 -2.81
CA ALA A 166 29.08 -4.08 -2.20
C ALA A 166 29.25 -4.39 -0.71
N GLU A 167 28.54 -3.66 0.14
CA GLU A 167 28.51 -3.92 1.60
C GLU A 167 27.45 -4.96 1.97
N LYS A 168 26.54 -5.27 1.05
CA LYS A 168 25.45 -6.25 1.18
C LYS A 168 25.24 -7.01 -0.14
N ASN A 169 24.41 -8.05 -0.11
CA ASN A 169 23.87 -8.63 -1.33
C ASN A 169 22.89 -7.64 -1.97
N LEU A 170 23.03 -7.38 -3.26
CA LEU A 170 22.31 -6.35 -3.99
C LEU A 170 21.88 -6.85 -5.37
N ILE A 171 20.76 -6.33 -5.86
CA ILE A 171 20.44 -6.28 -7.29
C ILE A 171 20.91 -4.91 -7.78
N ILE A 172 21.84 -4.88 -8.72
CA ILE A 172 22.30 -3.63 -9.36
C ILE A 172 21.61 -3.49 -10.69
N VAL A 173 21.16 -2.26 -10.99
CA VAL A 173 20.61 -1.89 -12.29
C VAL A 173 21.41 -0.69 -12.81
N MET A 174 21.83 -0.75 -14.07
CA MET A 174 22.54 0.34 -14.72
C MET A 174 21.96 0.60 -16.10
N SER A 175 21.57 1.85 -16.37
CA SER A 175 21.05 2.29 -17.66
C SER A 175 22.04 3.23 -18.34
N SER A 176 22.48 2.90 -19.55
CA SER A 176 23.22 3.84 -20.40
C SER A 176 22.22 4.89 -20.90
N CYS A 177 22.23 6.07 -20.27
CA CYS A 177 21.25 7.13 -20.49
C CYS A 177 21.08 7.46 -21.99
N PRO A 178 19.85 7.44 -22.52
CA PRO A 178 19.57 7.70 -23.94
C PRO A 178 19.52 9.19 -24.32
N GLN A 179 19.73 10.12 -23.40
CA GLN A 179 19.57 11.55 -23.65
C GLN A 179 20.47 12.05 -24.81
N ASP A 180 19.85 12.56 -25.86
CA ASP A 180 20.48 13.02 -27.11
C ASP A 180 20.00 14.43 -27.55
N LEU A 181 19.13 15.06 -26.77
CA LEU A 181 18.60 16.41 -27.01
C LEU A 181 19.34 17.50 -26.22
N ASP A 182 20.07 17.11 -25.17
CA ASP A 182 20.84 17.99 -24.29
C ASP A 182 22.30 17.50 -24.15
N PRO A 183 23.23 18.30 -23.61
CA PRO A 183 24.65 17.94 -23.51
C PRO A 183 25.01 16.71 -22.64
N VAL A 184 24.06 16.06 -21.96
CA VAL A 184 24.26 15.02 -20.92
C VAL A 184 25.22 13.90 -21.35
N ASN A 185 25.17 13.42 -22.59
CA ASN A 185 26.02 12.34 -23.10
C ASN A 185 27.11 12.80 -24.08
N GLY A 186 27.43 14.09 -24.10
CA GLY A 186 28.24 14.66 -25.19
C GLY A 186 27.52 14.68 -26.54
N GLY A 187 26.19 14.49 -26.54
CA GLY A 187 25.32 14.52 -27.72
C GLY A 187 25.10 13.17 -28.42
N THR A 188 25.77 12.09 -28.01
CA THR A 188 25.54 10.76 -28.61
C THR A 188 25.57 9.68 -27.54
N PRO A 189 24.44 8.98 -27.27
CA PRO A 189 24.42 7.81 -26.41
C PRO A 189 25.33 6.70 -26.95
N MET A 190 26.13 6.10 -26.08
CA MET A 190 27.16 5.10 -26.36
C MET A 190 27.11 3.97 -25.34
N ASP A 191 27.76 2.86 -25.67
CA ASP A 191 27.88 1.73 -24.75
C ASP A 191 28.85 2.05 -23.60
N CYS A 192 28.59 1.44 -22.45
CA CYS A 192 29.57 1.32 -21.37
C CYS A 192 29.94 -0.15 -21.17
N GLU A 193 31.05 -0.40 -20.50
CA GLU A 193 31.42 -1.74 -20.05
C GLU A 193 31.31 -1.84 -18.52
N TYR A 194 31.07 -3.03 -18.01
CA TYR A 194 31.14 -3.28 -16.58
C TYR A 194 31.83 -4.60 -16.26
N GLN A 195 32.31 -4.71 -15.03
CA GLN A 195 32.94 -5.92 -14.52
C GLN A 195 32.52 -6.14 -13.07
N ILE A 196 32.20 -7.40 -12.74
CA ILE A 196 32.03 -7.86 -11.36
C ILE A 196 33.31 -8.62 -10.99
N VAL A 197 33.95 -8.22 -9.89
CA VAL A 197 35.18 -8.88 -9.41
C VAL A 197 34.94 -9.39 -8.00
N ASP A 198 35.26 -10.67 -7.79
CA ASP A 198 35.28 -11.28 -6.47
C ASP A 198 36.33 -10.58 -5.59
N GLY A 199 35.91 -10.06 -4.44
CA GLY A 199 36.83 -9.58 -3.42
C GLY A 199 37.39 -10.75 -2.60
N ASP A 200 38.49 -10.51 -1.86
CA ASP A 200 38.91 -11.37 -0.75
C ASP A 200 37.85 -11.32 0.37
N ALA A 201 36.73 -12.02 0.17
CA ALA A 201 35.67 -12.07 1.17
C ALA A 201 36.05 -13.11 2.25
N PRO A 202 36.08 -12.74 3.54
CA PRO A 202 35.86 -13.73 4.59
C PRO A 202 34.51 -14.38 4.30
N SER A 203 34.43 -15.71 4.47
CA SER A 203 33.18 -16.45 4.45
C SER A 203 32.18 -15.77 5.39
N THR A 204 31.27 -14.98 4.83
CA THR A 204 30.11 -14.51 5.56
C THR A 204 29.18 -15.69 5.65
N THR A 205 28.95 -16.12 6.88
CA THR A 205 27.89 -17.04 7.25
C THR A 205 26.65 -16.60 6.49
N LEU A 206 26.11 -17.50 5.66
CA LEU A 206 24.80 -17.34 5.04
C LEU A 206 23.86 -16.85 6.12
N VAL A 207 23.54 -15.55 6.12
CA VAL A 207 22.33 -15.10 6.80
C VAL A 207 21.25 -15.88 6.07
N PRO A 208 20.51 -16.76 6.76
CA PRO A 208 19.46 -17.52 6.12
C PRO A 208 18.64 -16.52 5.34
N GLN A 209 18.47 -16.78 4.05
CA GLN A 209 17.54 -16.05 3.23
C GLN A 209 16.24 -16.06 4.02
N LEU A 210 15.89 -14.92 4.62
CA LEU A 210 14.54 -14.72 5.11
C LEU A 210 13.74 -14.66 3.82
N THR A 211 13.37 -15.83 3.29
CA THR A 211 12.11 -15.98 2.63
C THR A 211 11.11 -15.48 3.64
N LEU A 212 10.80 -14.17 3.58
CA LEU A 212 9.54 -13.69 4.07
C LEU A 212 8.55 -14.63 3.43
N PRO A 213 7.84 -15.45 4.22
CA PRO A 213 6.84 -16.33 3.64
C PRO A 213 5.98 -15.46 2.73
N SER A 214 5.65 -15.96 1.54
CA SER A 214 4.54 -15.41 0.78
C SER A 214 3.31 -15.54 1.69
N HIS A 215 3.09 -14.54 2.52
CA HIS A 215 1.97 -14.50 3.42
C HIS A 215 0.80 -14.12 2.54
N LYS A 216 -0.05 -15.10 2.22
CA LYS A 216 -1.36 -14.82 1.67
C LYS A 216 -2.15 -14.05 2.73
N VAL A 217 -2.16 -12.73 2.64
CA VAL A 217 -3.01 -11.87 3.46
C VAL A 217 -4.43 -12.00 2.95
N LYS A 218 -5.35 -12.37 3.84
CA LYS A 218 -6.79 -12.31 3.55
C LYS A 218 -7.28 -10.93 3.95
N ILE A 219 -7.91 -10.22 3.01
CA ILE A 219 -8.50 -8.90 3.25
C ILE A 219 -10.01 -9.06 3.22
N ALA A 220 -10.69 -8.56 4.25
CA ALA A 220 -12.14 -8.41 4.26
C ALA A 220 -12.48 -6.97 3.90
N PHE A 221 -13.19 -6.78 2.78
CA PHE A 221 -13.64 -5.48 2.32
C PHE A 221 -15.18 -5.48 2.24
N SER A 222 -15.81 -4.44 2.77
CA SER A 222 -17.27 -4.34 2.86
C SER A 222 -17.74 -2.91 2.65
N VAL A 223 -19.02 -2.73 2.28
CA VAL A 223 -19.64 -1.42 2.09
C VAL A 223 -20.84 -1.27 3.01
N ASP A 224 -20.94 -0.14 3.68
CA ASP A 224 -22.15 0.28 4.39
C ASP A 224 -22.94 1.20 3.44
N PHE A 225 -24.11 0.74 2.98
CA PHE A 225 -24.96 1.49 2.05
C PHE A 225 -26.09 2.14 2.83
N ASP A 226 -25.77 3.21 3.54
CA ASP A 226 -26.72 3.87 4.45
C ASP A 226 -27.71 4.75 3.69
N ALA A 227 -27.25 5.50 2.69
CA ALA A 227 -28.06 6.48 1.97
C ALA A 227 -28.84 7.39 2.94
N VAL A 228 -30.10 7.70 2.63
CA VAL A 228 -30.94 8.64 3.41
C VAL A 228 -31.23 8.13 4.82
N SER A 229 -31.16 6.82 5.10
CA SER A 229 -31.47 6.31 6.43
C SER A 229 -30.51 6.82 7.50
N HIS A 230 -29.27 7.17 7.14
CA HIS A 230 -28.30 7.73 8.08
C HIS A 230 -28.88 8.91 8.89
N TRP A 231 -29.55 9.86 8.22
CA TRP A 231 -30.15 11.04 8.85
C TRP A 231 -31.51 10.78 9.50
N LEU A 232 -32.12 9.61 9.29
CA LEU A 232 -33.31 9.21 10.05
C LEU A 232 -32.92 8.66 11.43
N GLY A 233 -31.81 7.93 11.50
CA GLY A 233 -31.31 7.32 12.72
C GLY A 233 -30.19 8.11 13.37
N THR A 234 -29.00 7.51 13.50
CA THR A 234 -27.91 8.09 14.31
C THR A 234 -27.31 9.38 13.77
N GLY A 235 -27.49 9.70 12.49
CA GLY A 235 -27.07 10.95 11.88
C GLY A 235 -28.07 12.09 12.03
N CYS A 236 -29.23 11.84 12.64
CA CYS A 236 -30.30 12.81 12.82
C CYS A 236 -29.85 13.96 13.72
N HIS A 237 -29.87 15.17 13.18
CA HIS A 237 -29.51 16.41 13.85
C HIS A 237 -30.42 17.55 13.39
N LYS A 238 -30.75 18.48 14.30
CA LYS A 238 -31.61 19.63 14.01
C LYS A 238 -31.07 20.55 12.89
N ASP A 239 -29.77 20.52 12.65
CA ASP A 239 -29.09 21.36 11.65
C ASP A 239 -28.88 20.62 10.32
N ASN A 240 -29.40 19.40 10.17
CA ASN A 240 -29.35 18.71 8.87
C ASN A 240 -30.10 19.51 7.82
N ASN A 241 -29.52 19.57 6.62
CA ASN A 241 -30.02 20.40 5.53
C ASN A 241 -30.13 19.61 4.22
N MET A 242 -30.59 20.27 3.16
CA MET A 242 -30.83 19.62 1.87
C MET A 242 -29.58 18.99 1.25
N ALA A 243 -28.38 19.50 1.54
CA ALA A 243 -27.15 18.90 1.03
C ALA A 243 -26.89 17.52 1.65
N ASP A 244 -27.21 17.35 2.93
CA ASP A 244 -27.10 16.08 3.64
C ASP A 244 -27.99 15.03 2.95
N TYR A 245 -29.29 15.27 2.85
CA TYR A 245 -30.24 14.34 2.22
C TYR A 245 -29.89 14.07 0.76
N SER A 246 -29.42 15.10 0.03
CA SER A 246 -28.98 14.97 -1.37
C SER A 246 -27.82 13.98 -1.51
N SER A 247 -26.88 13.94 -0.55
CA SER A 247 -25.77 12.97 -0.58
C SER A 247 -26.26 11.52 -0.44
N GLY A 248 -27.28 11.27 0.38
CA GLY A 248 -27.91 9.95 0.48
C GLY A 248 -28.64 9.54 -0.79
N VAL A 249 -29.36 10.48 -1.41
CA VAL A 249 -30.02 10.26 -2.70
C VAL A 249 -28.97 9.95 -3.77
N PHE A 250 -27.84 10.66 -3.78
CA PHE A 250 -26.73 10.38 -4.66
C PHE A 250 -26.15 8.98 -4.44
N ALA A 251 -25.97 8.55 -3.19
CA ALA A 251 -25.49 7.20 -2.88
C ALA A 251 -26.38 6.13 -3.53
N GLY A 252 -27.71 6.25 -3.38
CA GLY A 252 -28.68 5.30 -3.95
C GLY A 252 -28.87 5.39 -5.46
N GLN A 253 -28.84 6.59 -6.05
CA GLN A 253 -29.10 6.76 -7.49
C GLN A 253 -27.83 6.64 -8.36
N VAL A 254 -26.65 6.92 -7.80
CA VAL A 254 -25.41 7.03 -8.57
C VAL A 254 -24.25 6.26 -7.93
N GLY A 255 -24.06 6.42 -6.62
CA GLY A 255 -22.90 5.89 -5.88
C GLY A 255 -22.76 4.37 -5.98
N VAL A 256 -23.83 3.63 -5.65
CA VAL A 256 -23.85 2.16 -5.71
C VAL A 256 -23.44 1.65 -7.09
N PHE A 257 -24.02 2.18 -8.17
CA PHE A 257 -23.71 1.71 -9.52
C PHE A 257 -22.26 1.98 -9.93
N ARG A 258 -21.66 3.09 -9.46
CA ARG A 258 -20.24 3.39 -9.68
C ARG A 258 -19.33 2.40 -8.94
N LEU A 259 -19.63 2.13 -7.66
CA LEU A 259 -18.91 1.13 -6.88
C LEU A 259 -18.99 -0.25 -7.50
N LEU A 260 -20.18 -0.68 -7.94
CA LEU A 260 -20.34 -1.97 -8.61
C LEU A 260 -19.53 -2.06 -9.91
N ARG A 261 -19.41 -0.98 -10.70
CA ARG A 261 -18.52 -0.95 -11.87
C ARG A 261 -17.05 -1.11 -11.49
N LEU A 262 -16.61 -0.43 -10.42
CA LEU A 262 -15.25 -0.55 -9.90
C LEU A 262 -14.98 -1.99 -9.42
N PHE A 263 -15.87 -2.57 -8.62
CA PHE A 263 -15.71 -3.92 -8.10
C PHE A 263 -15.75 -4.98 -9.21
N LYS A 264 -16.53 -4.77 -10.26
CA LYS A 264 -16.53 -5.63 -11.46
C LYS A 264 -15.21 -5.52 -12.23
N LYS A 265 -14.67 -4.30 -12.40
CA LYS A 265 -13.35 -4.08 -13.03
C LYS A 265 -12.22 -4.87 -12.34
N HIS A 266 -12.33 -5.05 -11.03
CA HIS A 266 -11.33 -5.76 -10.22
C HIS A 266 -11.70 -7.22 -9.90
N ASP A 267 -12.74 -7.79 -10.49
CA ASP A 267 -13.21 -9.17 -10.22
C ASP A 267 -13.45 -9.48 -8.72
N ILE A 268 -13.99 -8.50 -7.99
CA ILE A 268 -14.34 -8.63 -6.57
C ILE A 268 -15.81 -8.39 -6.27
N ALA A 269 -16.64 -8.00 -7.25
CA ALA A 269 -18.04 -7.64 -7.01
C ALA A 269 -18.85 -8.74 -6.30
N ASN A 270 -18.66 -10.00 -6.66
CA ASN A 270 -19.32 -11.16 -6.05
C ASN A 270 -18.65 -11.65 -4.75
N LYS A 271 -17.56 -11.01 -4.32
CA LYS A 271 -16.82 -11.30 -3.08
C LYS A 271 -17.08 -10.24 -2.00
N MET A 272 -17.84 -9.19 -2.33
CA MET A 272 -18.16 -8.09 -1.42
C MET A 272 -19.35 -8.43 -0.52
N THR A 273 -19.29 -7.95 0.73
CA THR A 273 -20.45 -7.86 1.62
C THR A 273 -20.93 -6.41 1.67
N TRP A 274 -22.23 -6.22 1.48
CA TRP A 274 -22.92 -4.94 1.62
C TRP A 274 -23.84 -4.99 2.82
N PHE A 275 -23.60 -4.11 3.79
CA PHE A 275 -24.48 -3.90 4.93
C PHE A 275 -25.50 -2.83 4.54
N ILE A 276 -26.76 -3.22 4.40
CA ILE A 276 -27.82 -2.36 3.86
C ILE A 276 -28.93 -2.20 4.91
N PRO A 277 -29.28 -0.97 5.31
CA PRO A 277 -30.46 -0.74 6.14
C PRO A 277 -31.75 -1.14 5.42
N GLY A 278 -32.72 -1.68 6.15
CA GLY A 278 -34.01 -2.11 5.57
C GLY A 278 -34.74 -0.97 4.84
N HIS A 279 -34.77 0.23 5.43
CA HIS A 279 -35.29 1.45 4.81
C HIS A 279 -34.59 1.75 3.49
N THR A 280 -33.26 1.63 3.43
CA THR A 280 -32.48 1.95 2.24
C THR A 280 -32.72 0.94 1.13
N ALA A 281 -32.86 -0.35 1.46
CA ALA A 281 -33.26 -1.37 0.50
C ALA A 281 -34.66 -1.12 -0.09
N GLU A 282 -35.62 -0.66 0.73
CA GLU A 282 -36.97 -0.35 0.26
C GLU A 282 -37.05 1.01 -0.49
N THR A 283 -36.22 1.98 -0.14
CA THR A 283 -36.19 3.32 -0.76
C THR A 283 -35.47 3.32 -2.11
N PHE A 284 -34.39 2.54 -2.24
CA PHE A 284 -33.59 2.43 -3.46
C PHE A 284 -33.56 0.98 -3.97
N PRO A 285 -34.72 0.41 -4.35
CA PRO A 285 -34.84 -1.01 -4.65
C PRO A 285 -34.00 -1.42 -5.87
N ASP A 286 -33.82 -0.55 -6.86
CA ASP A 286 -33.00 -0.85 -8.04
C ASP A 286 -31.51 -0.96 -7.71
N ALA A 287 -31.02 -0.09 -6.82
CA ALA A 287 -29.63 -0.15 -6.34
C ALA A 287 -29.40 -1.41 -5.50
N ALA A 288 -30.33 -1.72 -4.59
CA ALA A 288 -30.26 -2.93 -3.77
C ALA A 288 -30.31 -4.21 -4.62
N LYS A 289 -31.17 -4.27 -5.65
CA LYS A 289 -31.21 -5.37 -6.62
C LYS A 289 -29.91 -5.49 -7.40
N ALA A 290 -29.33 -4.37 -7.86
CA ALA A 290 -28.07 -4.38 -8.59
C ALA A 290 -26.91 -4.96 -7.76
N VAL A 291 -26.90 -4.75 -6.44
CA VAL A 291 -25.94 -5.39 -5.51
C VAL A 291 -26.12 -6.91 -5.52
N VAL A 292 -27.37 -7.40 -5.42
CA VAL A 292 -27.67 -8.85 -5.47
C VAL A 292 -27.31 -9.45 -6.82
N GLU A 293 -27.64 -8.79 -7.93
CA GLU A 293 -27.33 -9.22 -9.30
C GLU A 293 -25.82 -9.26 -9.57
N ALA A 294 -25.02 -8.44 -8.88
CA ALA A 294 -23.56 -8.51 -8.93
C ALA A 294 -22.98 -9.73 -8.19
N GLY A 295 -23.83 -10.51 -7.51
CA GLY A 295 -23.46 -11.70 -6.74
C GLY A 295 -22.92 -11.39 -5.35
N ALA A 296 -23.02 -10.14 -4.87
CA ALA A 296 -22.54 -9.73 -3.57
C ALA A 296 -23.41 -10.30 -2.43
N GLU A 297 -22.84 -10.44 -1.24
CA GLU A 297 -23.61 -10.72 -0.02
C GLU A 297 -24.34 -9.45 0.44
N VAL A 298 -25.60 -9.58 0.82
CA VAL A 298 -26.36 -8.55 1.55
C VAL A 298 -26.47 -8.98 3.01
N ALA A 299 -25.96 -8.15 3.90
CA ALA A 299 -26.01 -8.29 5.36
C ALA A 299 -26.84 -7.14 5.97
N LEU A 300 -27.34 -7.35 7.19
CA LEU A 300 -28.24 -6.38 7.83
C LEU A 300 -27.47 -5.20 8.45
N HIS A 301 -28.07 -4.00 8.39
CA HIS A 301 -27.54 -2.78 8.98
C HIS A 301 -28.58 -1.91 9.71
N GLY A 302 -29.44 -2.54 10.51
CA GLY A 302 -30.61 -1.87 11.09
C GLY A 302 -31.67 -1.56 10.04
N TYR A 303 -32.77 -0.90 10.42
CA TYR A 303 -33.83 -0.52 9.49
C TYR A 303 -33.62 0.88 8.95
N ALA A 304 -33.59 1.88 9.82
CA ALA A 304 -33.42 3.30 9.52
C ALA A 304 -32.11 3.85 10.11
N HIS A 305 -31.06 3.02 10.17
CA HIS A 305 -29.75 3.35 10.76
C HIS A 305 -29.87 3.82 12.24
N GLU A 306 -30.74 3.17 13.01
CA GLU A 306 -30.96 3.42 14.43
C GLU A 306 -29.85 2.84 15.33
N GLY A 307 -29.47 3.60 16.35
CA GLY A 307 -28.53 3.17 17.37
C GLY A 307 -29.22 2.39 18.49
N ILE A 308 -28.52 1.42 19.09
CA ILE A 308 -29.13 0.54 20.09
C ILE A 308 -29.64 1.30 21.34
N TYR A 309 -29.04 2.44 21.66
CA TYR A 309 -29.43 3.31 22.77
C TYR A 309 -30.73 4.09 22.50
N GLN A 310 -31.20 4.13 21.24
CA GLN A 310 -32.42 4.82 20.83
C GLN A 310 -33.66 3.90 20.91
N MET A 311 -33.47 2.61 21.16
CA MET A 311 -34.51 1.59 21.07
C MET A 311 -34.74 0.83 22.38
N THR A 312 -36.00 0.50 22.66
CA THR A 312 -36.35 -0.56 23.62
C THR A 312 -35.98 -1.95 23.09
N GLU A 313 -36.03 -2.99 23.92
CA GLU A 313 -35.77 -4.38 23.50
C GLU A 313 -36.83 -4.89 22.52
N GLU A 314 -38.09 -4.48 22.71
CA GLU A 314 -39.19 -4.81 21.82
C GLU A 314 -38.99 -4.18 20.44
N GLN A 315 -38.64 -2.89 20.39
CA GLN A 315 -38.33 -2.18 19.14
C GLN A 315 -37.18 -2.84 18.39
N GLU A 316 -36.11 -3.22 19.11
CA GLU A 316 -34.98 -3.93 18.51
C GLU A 316 -35.41 -5.26 17.88
N ARG A 317 -36.24 -6.05 18.57
CA ARG A 317 -36.76 -7.32 18.03
C ARG A 317 -37.59 -7.09 16.77
N GLU A 318 -38.50 -6.12 16.79
CA GLU A 318 -39.34 -5.77 15.64
C GLU A 318 -38.51 -5.31 14.44
N VAL A 319 -37.53 -4.44 14.68
CA VAL A 319 -36.59 -3.94 13.67
C VAL A 319 -35.79 -5.09 13.05
N LEU A 320 -35.24 -6.00 13.87
CA LEU A 320 -34.48 -7.14 13.35
C LEU A 320 -35.36 -8.03 12.47
N LEU A 321 -36.58 -8.36 12.93
CA LEU A 321 -37.52 -9.19 12.18
C LEU A 321 -37.92 -8.55 10.85
N LYS A 322 -38.19 -7.24 10.85
CA LYS A 322 -38.47 -6.48 9.63
C LYS A 322 -37.28 -6.50 8.66
N CYS A 323 -36.06 -6.31 9.17
CA CYS A 323 -34.85 -6.35 8.35
C CYS A 323 -34.60 -7.74 7.74
N ILE A 324 -34.85 -8.82 8.51
CA ILE A 324 -34.78 -10.20 7.99
C ILE A 324 -35.79 -10.40 6.85
N ASP A 325 -37.03 -9.94 7.02
CA ASP A 325 -38.07 -10.04 5.99
C ASP A 325 -37.67 -9.29 4.70
N VAL A 326 -37.23 -8.03 4.82
CA VAL A 326 -36.78 -7.21 3.68
C VAL A 326 -35.60 -7.87 2.96
N ALA A 327 -34.56 -8.29 3.68
CA ALA A 327 -33.40 -8.92 3.07
C ALA A 327 -33.72 -10.29 2.44
N THR A 328 -34.62 -11.07 3.06
CA THR A 328 -35.06 -12.36 2.51
C THR A 328 -35.83 -12.17 1.22
N LYS A 329 -36.74 -11.18 1.16
CA LYS A 329 -37.48 -10.81 -0.06
C LYS A 329 -36.55 -10.32 -1.17
N LEU A 330 -35.52 -9.55 -0.83
CA LEU A 330 -34.56 -9.02 -1.78
C LEU A 330 -33.64 -10.10 -2.36
N THR A 331 -33.13 -11.01 -1.52
CA THR A 331 -32.07 -11.95 -1.90
C THR A 331 -32.56 -13.36 -2.22
N GLY A 332 -33.78 -13.71 -1.80
CA GLY A 332 -34.30 -15.08 -1.84
C GLY A 332 -33.56 -16.05 -0.90
N LYS A 333 -32.71 -15.55 0.01
CA LYS A 333 -31.86 -16.34 0.90
C LYS A 333 -31.98 -15.84 2.34
N LYS A 334 -31.70 -16.73 3.28
CA LYS A 334 -31.55 -16.36 4.70
C LYS A 334 -30.27 -15.55 4.89
N THR A 335 -30.38 -14.39 5.54
CA THR A 335 -29.24 -13.52 5.86
C THR A 335 -28.29 -14.16 6.87
N LYS A 336 -26.99 -13.94 6.69
CA LYS A 336 -25.92 -14.55 7.52
C LYS A 336 -25.13 -13.54 8.35
N GLY A 337 -25.04 -12.30 7.88
CA GLY A 337 -24.24 -11.24 8.49
C GLY A 337 -25.08 -10.11 9.08
N TYR A 338 -24.53 -9.49 10.13
CA TYR A 338 -25.10 -8.31 10.77
C TYR A 338 -24.00 -7.30 11.10
N ARG A 339 -24.27 -6.00 10.92
CA ARG A 339 -23.46 -4.91 11.47
C ARG A 339 -24.43 -3.89 12.05
N ALA A 340 -24.36 -3.59 13.33
CA ALA A 340 -25.14 -2.52 13.91
C ALA A 340 -24.69 -1.14 13.40
N PRO A 341 -25.64 -0.22 13.17
CA PRO A 341 -25.34 1.21 13.12
C PRO A 341 -24.50 1.65 14.32
N MET A 342 -23.51 2.52 14.06
CA MET A 342 -22.57 3.05 15.07
C MET A 342 -21.76 1.99 15.84
N TYR A 343 -21.70 0.73 15.37
CA TYR A 343 -20.97 -0.35 16.07
C TYR A 343 -21.56 -0.68 17.46
N THR A 344 -22.82 -0.29 17.72
CA THR A 344 -23.44 -0.45 19.04
C THR A 344 -24.38 -1.65 19.09
N ILE A 345 -24.10 -2.62 19.95
CA ILE A 345 -24.98 -3.77 20.25
C ILE A 345 -25.06 -3.99 21.76
N ARG A 346 -26.09 -4.70 22.22
CA ARG A 346 -26.26 -5.16 23.61
C ARG A 346 -26.48 -6.66 23.66
N GLU A 347 -26.56 -7.22 24.87
CA GLU A 347 -26.72 -8.66 25.12
C GLU A 347 -27.98 -9.22 24.46
N THR A 348 -29.06 -8.45 24.42
CA THR A 348 -30.29 -8.84 23.72
C THR A 348 -30.12 -8.89 22.21
N THR A 349 -29.31 -8.01 21.61
CA THR A 349 -28.91 -8.10 20.20
C THR A 349 -28.23 -9.43 19.92
N VAL A 350 -27.24 -9.79 20.75
CA VAL A 350 -26.48 -11.03 20.59
C VAL A 350 -27.41 -12.25 20.71
N LYS A 351 -28.32 -12.24 21.69
CA LYS A 351 -29.34 -13.28 21.86
C LYS A 351 -30.24 -13.40 20.63
N LEU A 352 -30.77 -12.29 20.13
CA LEU A 352 -31.65 -12.25 18.96
C LEU A 352 -30.95 -12.77 17.70
N LEU A 353 -29.70 -12.36 17.45
CA LEU A 353 -28.93 -12.80 16.29
C LEU A 353 -28.63 -14.30 16.36
N ARG A 354 -28.37 -14.85 17.56
CA ARG A 354 -28.24 -16.30 17.77
C ARG A 354 -29.57 -17.03 17.54
N GLU A 355 -30.67 -16.54 18.10
CA GLU A 355 -32.02 -17.10 17.91
C GLU A 355 -32.39 -17.25 16.43
N HIS A 356 -31.98 -16.28 15.61
CA HIS A 356 -32.26 -16.27 14.17
C HIS A 356 -31.15 -16.92 13.33
N GLY A 357 -30.10 -17.46 13.95
CA GLY A 357 -29.05 -18.24 13.29
C GLY A 357 -28.15 -17.42 12.36
N PHE A 358 -27.82 -16.19 12.75
CA PHE A 358 -26.76 -15.41 12.09
C PHE A 358 -25.40 -16.09 12.32
N LEU A 359 -24.50 -15.97 11.34
CA LEU A 359 -23.15 -16.57 11.40
C LEU A 359 -22.12 -15.60 11.99
N TYR A 360 -22.26 -14.31 11.71
CA TYR A 360 -21.29 -13.31 12.19
C TYR A 360 -21.89 -11.93 12.48
N ASN A 361 -21.18 -11.13 13.29
CA ASN A 361 -21.27 -9.67 13.27
C ASN A 361 -19.94 -8.98 13.01
N SER A 362 -20.04 -7.72 12.60
CA SER A 362 -18.89 -6.85 12.36
C SER A 362 -18.96 -5.54 13.16
N SER A 363 -19.49 -5.59 14.39
CA SER A 363 -19.72 -4.42 15.25
C SER A 363 -18.73 -4.26 16.40
N LEU A 364 -18.10 -5.33 16.88
CA LEU A 364 -17.26 -5.27 18.09
C LEU A 364 -15.75 -5.25 17.77
N MET A 365 -14.93 -4.84 18.75
CA MET A 365 -13.50 -4.49 18.56
C MET A 365 -12.51 -5.30 19.44
N HIS A 366 -12.80 -6.56 19.80
CA HIS A 366 -11.92 -7.30 20.74
C HIS A 366 -10.57 -7.72 20.15
N HIS A 367 -10.44 -7.72 18.81
CA HIS A 367 -9.22 -8.09 18.12
C HIS A 367 -9.03 -7.20 16.88
N ASP A 368 -7.78 -6.92 16.52
CA ASP A 368 -7.41 -6.05 15.39
C ASP A 368 -7.78 -6.61 14.00
N SER A 369 -7.60 -7.91 13.77
CA SER A 369 -7.71 -8.55 12.45
C SER A 369 -8.09 -10.03 12.47
N GLN A 370 -8.32 -10.63 13.64
CA GLN A 370 -8.78 -12.01 13.77
C GLN A 370 -10.26 -12.06 14.17
N PRO A 371 -11.09 -12.90 13.53
CA PRO A 371 -12.40 -13.22 14.04
C PRO A 371 -12.31 -13.86 15.42
N TYR A 372 -13.18 -13.47 16.33
CA TYR A 372 -13.26 -13.99 17.69
C TYR A 372 -14.71 -14.34 18.02
N PHE A 373 -14.94 -15.24 18.96
CA PHE A 373 -16.29 -15.51 19.42
C PHE A 373 -16.78 -14.39 20.34
N THR A 374 -17.98 -13.89 20.11
CA THR A 374 -18.57 -12.90 21.03
C THR A 374 -18.71 -13.54 22.41
N PRO A 375 -18.12 -12.95 23.47
CA PRO A 375 -18.17 -13.53 24.80
C PRO A 375 -19.60 -13.67 25.30
N ASN A 376 -19.83 -14.71 26.10
CA ASN A 376 -21.10 -14.91 26.80
C ASN A 376 -21.02 -14.31 28.21
N ASP A 377 -20.43 -13.11 28.31
CA ASP A 377 -20.17 -12.46 29.58
C ASP A 377 -21.44 -11.75 30.09
N PRO A 378 -21.70 -11.77 31.41
CA PRO A 378 -22.69 -10.87 31.97
C PRO A 378 -22.28 -9.41 31.69
N PRO A 379 -23.25 -8.48 31.66
CA PRO A 379 -22.95 -7.05 31.51
C PRO A 379 -21.87 -6.62 32.51
N ILE A 380 -20.97 -5.74 32.08
CA ILE A 380 -19.97 -5.17 32.99
C ILE A 380 -20.72 -4.36 34.05
N ASN A 381 -20.62 -4.80 35.31
CA ASN A 381 -21.20 -4.07 36.43
C ASN A 381 -20.48 -2.72 36.58
N HIS A 382 -21.24 -1.63 36.51
CA HIS A 382 -20.72 -0.30 36.82
C HIS A 382 -20.30 -0.20 38.30
N ILE A 383 -19.34 0.66 38.58
CA ILE A 383 -18.94 0.96 39.95
C ILE A 383 -20.12 1.62 40.68
N ASP A 384 -20.54 1.03 41.80
CA ASP A 384 -21.46 1.65 42.74
C ASP A 384 -20.69 2.59 43.66
N TRP A 385 -20.64 3.88 43.29
CA TRP A 385 -19.93 4.92 44.04
C TRP A 385 -20.49 5.17 45.45
N SER A 386 -21.66 4.61 45.79
CA SER A 386 -22.20 4.67 47.15
C SER A 386 -21.53 3.70 48.12
N ARG A 387 -20.74 2.73 47.61
CA ARG A 387 -20.06 1.71 48.42
C ARG A 387 -18.60 2.05 48.70
N PRO A 388 -18.00 1.48 49.76
CA PRO A 388 -16.56 1.61 50.03
C PRO A 388 -15.71 1.16 48.84
N ALA A 389 -14.54 1.78 48.66
CA ALA A 389 -13.62 1.48 47.55
C ALA A 389 -13.25 -0.01 47.44
N SER A 390 -13.14 -0.70 48.58
CA SER A 390 -12.89 -2.15 48.63
C SER A 390 -13.91 -3.00 47.87
N SER A 391 -15.11 -2.48 47.58
CA SER A 391 -16.14 -3.18 46.81
C SER A 391 -15.83 -3.31 45.31
N TRP A 392 -14.92 -2.47 44.77
CA TRP A 392 -14.60 -2.44 43.33
C TRP A 392 -13.10 -2.48 43.03
N LEU A 393 -12.22 -2.44 44.05
CA LEU A 393 -10.76 -2.63 43.92
C LEU A 393 -10.39 -4.09 43.60
N GLN A 394 -11.03 -4.68 42.60
CA GLN A 394 -10.78 -6.03 42.11
C GLN A 394 -10.76 -6.03 40.57
N PRO A 395 -9.83 -6.75 39.93
CA PRO A 395 -9.79 -6.86 38.47
C PRO A 395 -11.07 -7.47 37.88
N SER A 396 -11.45 -7.03 36.68
CA SER A 396 -12.55 -7.65 35.93
C SER A 396 -12.20 -9.09 35.52
N THR A 397 -13.19 -9.98 35.53
CA THR A 397 -13.04 -11.39 35.09
C THR A 397 -13.19 -11.58 33.58
N ILE A 398 -13.34 -10.49 32.81
CA ILE A 398 -13.61 -10.53 31.37
C ILE A 398 -12.44 -11.07 30.53
N ALA A 399 -11.21 -10.96 31.03
CA ALA A 399 -10.02 -11.42 30.30
C ALA A 399 -9.80 -12.95 30.33
N SER A 400 -10.56 -13.70 31.14
CA SER A 400 -10.22 -15.08 31.50
C SER A 400 -11.18 -16.16 30.95
N ARG A 401 -12.03 -15.88 29.95
CA ARG A 401 -13.04 -16.85 29.50
C ARG A 401 -12.87 -17.29 28.04
N GLY A 402 -12.85 -18.60 27.84
CA GLY A 402 -13.05 -19.23 26.54
C GLY A 402 -14.54 -19.28 26.16
N TYR A 403 -14.83 -19.74 24.94
CA TYR A 403 -16.19 -19.88 24.42
C TYR A 403 -17.00 -20.93 25.22
N PRO A 404 -18.29 -20.69 25.55
CA PRO A 404 -19.11 -21.68 26.26
C PRO A 404 -19.39 -22.89 25.37
N GLU A 405 -19.12 -24.10 25.87
CA GLU A 405 -19.50 -25.33 25.18
C GLU A 405 -21.03 -25.46 25.02
N GLY A 406 -21.49 -25.91 23.85
CA GLY A 406 -22.91 -26.19 23.58
C GLY A 406 -23.76 -25.06 22.97
N GLN A 407 -23.16 -23.90 22.63
CA GLN A 407 -23.85 -22.82 21.91
C GLN A 407 -23.45 -22.78 20.42
N HIS A 408 -24.26 -22.11 19.57
CA HIS A 408 -23.92 -21.91 18.16
C HIS A 408 -22.74 -20.93 18.04
N PRO A 409 -21.62 -21.30 17.40
CA PRO A 409 -20.45 -20.44 17.26
C PRO A 409 -20.83 -19.19 16.46
N TRP A 410 -20.79 -18.04 17.11
CA TRP A 410 -21.10 -16.76 16.49
C TRP A 410 -19.84 -15.91 16.46
N LEU A 411 -19.37 -15.61 15.25
CA LEU A 411 -18.10 -14.93 15.03
C LEU A 411 -18.31 -13.41 15.01
N SER A 412 -17.41 -12.69 15.66
CA SER A 412 -17.28 -11.23 15.57
C SER A 412 -15.94 -10.90 14.94
N TYR A 413 -15.88 -9.89 14.09
CA TYR A 413 -14.60 -9.35 13.62
C TYR A 413 -14.66 -7.84 13.49
N LEU A 414 -13.51 -7.18 13.64
CA LEU A 414 -13.38 -5.75 13.41
C LEU A 414 -13.26 -5.48 11.92
N ALA A 415 -14.10 -4.58 11.38
CA ALA A 415 -13.90 -4.03 10.05
C ALA A 415 -12.97 -2.82 10.15
N VAL A 416 -11.68 -3.01 9.83
CA VAL A 416 -10.73 -1.91 9.67
C VAL A 416 -10.81 -1.44 8.22
N GLY A 417 -11.52 -0.32 7.98
CA GLY A 417 -11.63 0.32 6.66
C GLY A 417 -13.09 0.52 6.24
N ILE A 418 -13.64 1.70 6.53
CA ILE A 418 -14.99 2.09 6.10
C ILE A 418 -14.82 3.23 5.09
N MET A 419 -15.22 3.01 3.84
CA MET A 419 -15.61 4.11 2.97
C MET A 419 -17.07 4.42 3.31
N LYS A 420 -17.31 5.42 4.16
CA LYS A 420 -18.62 6.08 4.23
C LYS A 420 -18.74 6.88 2.94
N ILE A 421 -19.76 6.60 2.13
CA ILE A 421 -20.07 7.38 0.93
C ILE A 421 -21.40 8.09 1.14
#